data_AF-A0AB39R0X4-F1
#
_entry.id   AF-A0AB39R0X4-F1
#
_cell.length_a   1.000
_cell.length_b   1.000
_cell.length_c   1.000
_cell.angle_alpha   90.00
_cell.angle_beta   90.00
_cell.angle_gamma   90.00
#
_symmetry.space_group_name_H-M   'P 1'
#
loop_
_entity.id
_entity.type
_entity.pdbx_description
1 polymer ?
#
loop_
_entity_poly.entity_id
_entity_poly.type
_entity_poly.pdbx_seq_one_letter_code
_entity_poly.pdbx_strand_id
1 'polypeptide(L)'
;MTGNVLLGYAWLNVPDGLSGLFNHPLPRARFEETAPTAVDRDVDVTRAKVVDGVLHTRLRRTRDVPGDGTVTISRIAGRGRWAVAVDGQPAAVVDGTTARPRPGPCTGAVQVHRDQVVLHCPDTPHTFTFRQDR
;
A
#
# COMPACT_ATOMS: atom_id res chain seq x y z
N MET A 1 0.12 -20.59 -11.13
CA MET A 1 0.15 -19.65 -12.26
C MET A 1 0.37 -18.26 -11.70
N THR A 2 1.57 -17.72 -11.82
CA THR A 2 1.93 -16.36 -11.40
C THR A 2 1.50 -15.37 -12.48
N GLY A 3 0.19 -15.07 -12.51
CA GLY A 3 -0.29 -13.92 -13.27
C GLY A 3 0.35 -12.67 -12.67
N ASN A 4 1.07 -11.90 -13.49
CA ASN A 4 1.70 -10.64 -13.08
C ASN A 4 0.61 -9.61 -12.73
N VAL A 5 0.03 -9.75 -11.55
CA VAL A 5 -0.89 -8.80 -10.92
C VAL A 5 -0.23 -7.41 -10.88
N LEU A 6 1.10 -7.35 -10.75
CA LEU A 6 1.91 -6.12 -10.78
C LEU A 6 1.86 -5.32 -12.10
N LEU A 7 1.49 -5.92 -13.24
CA LEU A 7 1.35 -5.15 -14.49
C LEU A 7 0.08 -4.28 -14.49
N GLY A 8 -0.98 -4.74 -13.81
CA GLY A 8 -2.17 -3.93 -13.53
C GLY A 8 -1.89 -2.80 -12.53
N TYR A 9 -0.89 -2.94 -11.65
CA TYR A 9 -0.48 -1.89 -10.71
C TYR A 9 0.22 -0.72 -11.38
N ALA A 10 0.99 -0.97 -12.44
CA ALA A 10 1.56 0.11 -13.24
C ALA A 10 0.45 0.99 -13.87
N TRP A 11 -0.74 0.43 -14.06
CA TRP A 11 -1.87 1.09 -14.71
C TRP A 11 -2.54 2.19 -13.88
N LEU A 12 -2.63 2.02 -12.56
CA LEU A 12 -3.40 2.92 -11.71
C LEU A 12 -2.72 4.26 -11.43
N ASN A 13 -1.43 4.41 -11.77
CA ASN A 13 -0.58 5.53 -11.38
C ASN A 13 0.15 6.23 -12.53
N VAL A 14 -0.15 5.87 -13.78
CA VAL A 14 0.41 6.46 -14.98
C VAL A 14 -0.65 7.37 -15.62
N PRO A 15 -0.39 8.68 -15.77
CA PRO A 15 -1.19 9.53 -16.66
C PRO A 15 -1.27 8.85 -18.04
N ASP A 16 -2.48 8.68 -18.57
CA ASP A 16 -2.74 8.03 -19.87
C ASP A 16 -2.50 6.50 -19.92
N GLY A 17 -2.41 5.83 -18.76
CA GLY A 17 -2.45 4.38 -18.65
C GLY A 17 -1.29 3.65 -19.34
N LEU A 18 -1.54 2.47 -19.94
CA LEU A 18 -0.51 1.70 -20.68
C LEU A 18 0.09 2.52 -21.83
N SER A 19 -0.72 3.37 -22.48
CA SER A 19 -0.25 4.24 -23.56
C SER A 19 0.78 5.25 -23.04
N GLY A 20 0.51 5.87 -21.89
CA GLY A 20 1.46 6.73 -21.21
C GLY A 20 2.76 6.00 -20.84
N LEU A 21 2.68 4.75 -20.40
CA LEU A 21 3.88 3.97 -20.03
C LEU A 21 4.73 3.55 -21.24
N PHE A 22 4.08 3.22 -22.36
CA PHE A 22 4.78 2.86 -23.60
C PHE A 22 5.41 4.08 -24.27
N ASN A 23 4.75 5.24 -24.22
CA ASN A 23 5.20 6.46 -24.91
C ASN A 23 6.06 7.36 -24.02
N HIS A 24 5.92 7.28 -22.71
CA HIS A 24 6.65 8.06 -21.71
C HIS A 24 7.16 7.14 -20.60
N PRO A 25 8.37 6.55 -20.77
CA PRO A 25 8.97 5.69 -19.76
C PRO A 25 9.03 6.40 -18.40
N LEU A 26 8.65 5.68 -17.34
CA LEU A 26 8.70 6.23 -15.99
C LEU A 26 10.15 6.58 -15.59
N PRO A 27 10.39 7.78 -15.03
CA PRO A 27 11.72 8.15 -14.56
C PRO A 27 12.16 7.24 -13.41
N ARG A 28 13.47 6.96 -13.31
CA ARG A 28 14.04 6.04 -12.31
C ARG A 28 13.59 6.34 -10.87
N ALA A 29 13.45 7.62 -10.53
CA ALA A 29 13.00 8.08 -9.21
C ALA A 29 11.63 7.50 -8.79
N ARG A 30 10.71 7.21 -9.73
CA ARG A 30 9.41 6.58 -9.43
C ARG A 30 9.54 5.17 -8.84
N PHE A 31 10.61 4.46 -9.17
CA PHE A 31 10.88 3.13 -8.62
C PHE A 31 11.47 3.18 -7.21
N GLU A 32 11.81 4.37 -6.71
CA GLU A 32 12.25 4.58 -5.35
C GLU A 32 11.11 5.00 -4.43
N GLU A 33 9.93 5.34 -4.95
CA GLU A 33 8.77 5.76 -4.16
C GLU A 33 8.14 4.59 -3.37
N THR A 34 7.60 4.91 -2.19
CA THR A 34 6.82 3.99 -1.36
C THR A 34 5.58 3.54 -2.13
N ALA A 35 5.39 2.23 -2.29
CA ALA A 35 4.32 1.68 -3.11
C ALA A 35 3.91 0.28 -2.65
N PRO A 36 2.67 -0.15 -2.98
CA PRO A 36 2.31 -1.56 -2.94
C PRO A 36 3.20 -2.38 -3.88
N THR A 37 3.70 -3.52 -3.40
CA THR A 37 4.63 -4.40 -4.14
C THR A 37 4.18 -5.85 -4.21
N ALA A 38 3.22 -6.25 -3.39
CA ALA A 38 2.50 -7.51 -3.53
C ALA A 38 1.08 -7.30 -3.01
N VAL A 39 0.09 -7.88 -3.69
CA VAL A 39 -1.31 -7.80 -3.31
C VAL A 39 -1.94 -9.15 -3.57
N ASP A 40 -2.65 -9.66 -2.57
CA ASP A 40 -3.39 -10.91 -2.70
C ASP A 40 -4.48 -10.80 -3.75
N ARG A 41 -4.79 -11.94 -4.37
CA ARG A 41 -5.77 -12.05 -5.46
C ARG A 41 -7.20 -11.65 -5.06
N ASP A 42 -7.50 -11.64 -3.76
CA ASP A 42 -8.80 -11.26 -3.20
C ASP A 42 -8.85 -9.79 -2.78
N VAL A 43 -7.86 -8.97 -3.15
CA VAL A 43 -7.82 -7.54 -2.82
C VAL A 43 -7.77 -6.68 -4.08
N ASP A 44 -8.77 -5.81 -4.21
CA ASP A 44 -8.82 -4.75 -5.21
C ASP A 44 -8.19 -3.47 -4.67
N VAL A 45 -7.29 -2.88 -5.47
CA VAL A 45 -6.66 -1.60 -5.17
C VAL A 45 -7.24 -0.54 -6.10
N THR A 46 -8.06 0.33 -5.52
CA THR A 46 -8.77 1.39 -6.24
C THR A 46 -8.04 2.73 -6.23
N ARG A 47 -7.01 2.87 -5.38
CA ARG A 47 -6.09 4.01 -5.34
C ARG A 47 -4.76 3.58 -4.74
N ALA A 48 -3.64 4.09 -5.25
CA ALA A 48 -2.30 3.87 -4.68
C ALA A 48 -1.33 4.99 -5.08
N LYS A 49 -1.57 6.23 -4.65
CA LYS A 49 -0.85 7.42 -5.14
C LYS A 49 -0.15 8.17 -4.01
N VAL A 50 1.08 8.62 -4.26
CA VAL A 50 1.75 9.61 -3.41
C VAL A 50 1.28 11.02 -3.73
N VAL A 51 0.75 11.73 -2.74
CA VAL A 51 0.34 13.15 -2.82
C VAL A 51 0.99 13.87 -1.65
N ASP A 52 1.76 14.92 -1.93
CA ASP A 52 2.47 15.71 -0.91
C ASP A 52 3.33 14.86 0.06
N GLY A 53 3.96 13.80 -0.48
CA GLY A 53 4.78 12.87 0.30
C GLY A 53 4.00 11.85 1.13
N VAL A 54 2.67 11.82 1.01
CA VAL A 54 1.78 10.86 1.68
C VAL A 54 1.32 9.81 0.66
N LEU A 55 1.58 8.53 0.93
CA LEU A 55 1.00 7.45 0.12
C LEU A 55 -0.46 7.25 0.54
N HIS A 56 -1.38 7.44 -0.40
CA HIS A 56 -2.81 7.14 -0.26
C HIS A 56 -3.14 5.86 -0.99
N THR A 57 -3.57 4.84 -0.25
CA THR A 57 -3.97 3.55 -0.81
C THR A 57 -5.41 3.24 -0.42
N ARG A 58 -6.29 2.93 -1.39
CA ARG A 58 -7.66 2.52 -1.12
C ARG A 58 -7.83 1.06 -1.53
N LEU A 59 -8.18 0.24 -0.55
CA LEU A 59 -8.23 -1.21 -0.66
C LEU A 59 -9.65 -1.72 -0.43
N ARG A 60 -10.02 -2.80 -1.12
CA ARG A 60 -11.27 -3.52 -0.90
C ARG A 60 -11.01 -5.00 -1.03
N ARG A 61 -11.46 -5.80 -0.06
CA ARG A 61 -11.43 -7.26 -0.17
C ARG A 61 -12.66 -7.77 -0.92
N THR A 62 -12.47 -8.75 -1.78
CA THR A 62 -13.50 -9.43 -2.57
C THR A 62 -13.60 -10.88 -2.10
N ARG A 63 -14.74 -11.24 -1.49
CA ARG A 63 -14.93 -12.55 -0.84
C ARG A 63 -15.14 -13.72 -1.82
N ASP A 64 -15.43 -13.42 -3.09
CA ASP A 64 -15.67 -14.43 -4.11
C ASP A 64 -14.37 -15.08 -4.62
N VAL A 65 -13.22 -14.50 -4.26
CA VAL A 65 -11.89 -15.01 -4.58
C VAL A 65 -11.22 -15.43 -3.27
N PRO A 66 -10.65 -16.64 -3.17
CA PRO A 66 -9.96 -17.03 -1.94
C PRO A 66 -8.65 -16.24 -1.78
N GLY A 67 -8.27 -15.87 -0.57
CA GLY A 67 -6.99 -15.20 -0.29
C GLY A 67 -6.94 -14.73 1.16
N ASP A 68 -5.79 -14.26 1.61
CA ASP A 68 -5.60 -13.84 3.00
C ASP A 68 -5.98 -12.37 3.21
N GLY A 69 -6.32 -11.65 2.13
CA GLY A 69 -6.71 -10.24 2.20
C GLY A 69 -5.52 -9.33 2.48
N THR A 70 -4.31 -9.68 2.05
CA THR A 70 -3.10 -8.94 2.40
C THR A 70 -2.56 -8.06 1.28
N VAL A 71 -2.00 -6.92 1.67
CA VAL A 71 -1.28 -5.99 0.79
C VAL A 71 0.07 -5.66 1.41
N THR A 72 1.13 -5.91 0.67
CA THR A 72 2.49 -5.56 1.05
C THR A 72 2.87 -4.19 0.51
N ILE A 73 3.25 -3.29 1.42
CA ILE A 73 3.85 -2.00 1.11
C ILE A 73 5.35 -2.07 1.39
N SER A 74 6.16 -1.85 0.37
CA SER A 74 7.61 -1.82 0.49
C SER A 74 8.15 -0.39 0.54
N ARG A 75 9.46 -0.28 0.84
CA ARG A 75 10.19 0.98 0.91
C ARG A 75 9.68 1.90 2.02
N ILE A 76 9.15 1.31 3.09
CA ILE A 76 8.83 1.98 4.36
C ILE A 76 9.96 1.76 5.37
N ALA A 77 10.36 0.50 5.60
CA ALA A 77 11.41 0.19 6.56
C ALA A 77 12.75 0.82 6.13
N GLY A 78 13.49 1.34 7.11
CA GLY A 78 14.77 2.02 6.89
C GLY A 78 14.66 3.48 6.40
N ARG A 79 13.44 4.00 6.17
CA ARG A 79 13.20 5.41 5.79
C ARG A 79 12.62 6.23 6.94
N GLY A 80 13.11 6.01 8.16
CA GLY A 80 12.64 6.72 9.34
C GLY A 80 11.26 6.27 9.82
N ARG A 81 10.60 7.13 10.59
CA ARG A 81 9.31 6.85 11.23
C ARG A 81 8.15 7.22 10.30
N TRP A 82 7.13 6.38 10.30
CA TRP A 82 5.92 6.56 9.50
C TRP A 82 4.67 6.48 10.39
N ALA A 83 3.81 7.47 10.28
CA ALA A 83 2.45 7.44 10.80
C ALA A 83 1.52 6.77 9.77
N VAL A 84 0.77 5.76 10.22
CA VAL A 84 -0.21 5.06 9.40
C VAL A 84 -1.61 5.35 9.93
N ALA A 85 -2.50 5.76 9.05
CA ALA A 85 -3.92 5.96 9.37
C ALA A 85 -4.82 5.12 8.46
N VAL A 86 -5.97 4.73 8.99
CA VAL A 86 -7.03 4.00 8.29
C VAL A 86 -8.29 4.86 8.35
N ASP A 87 -8.82 5.24 7.20
CA ASP A 87 -9.94 6.19 7.04
C ASP A 87 -9.75 7.48 7.85
N GLY A 88 -8.50 7.97 7.88
CA GLY A 88 -8.12 9.17 8.62
C GLY A 88 -7.92 8.96 10.13
N GLN A 89 -8.21 7.77 10.67
CA GLN A 89 -7.97 7.44 12.07
C GLN A 89 -6.56 6.86 12.27
N PRO A 90 -5.78 7.35 13.25
CA PRO A 90 -4.45 6.80 13.53
C PRO A 90 -4.51 5.31 13.88
N ALA A 91 -3.81 4.45 13.13
CA ALA A 91 -3.87 3.00 13.28
C ALA A 91 -2.55 2.39 13.75
N ALA A 92 -1.41 2.92 13.30
CA ALA A 92 -0.10 2.45 13.72
C ALA A 92 0.99 3.51 13.54
N VAL A 93 2.12 3.31 14.21
CA VAL A 93 3.39 3.95 13.89
C VAL A 93 4.37 2.86 13.48
N VAL A 94 4.97 3.00 12.30
CA VAL A 94 6.02 2.11 11.81
C VAL A 94 7.36 2.80 12.00
N ASP A 95 8.29 2.15 12.69
CA ASP A 95 9.64 2.66 12.95
C ASP A 95 10.65 1.54 12.69
N GLY A 96 11.44 1.70 11.62
CA GLY A 96 12.35 0.67 11.13
C GLY A 96 11.60 -0.62 10.76
N THR A 97 11.91 -1.71 11.47
CA THR A 97 11.32 -3.04 11.30
C THR A 97 10.23 -3.34 12.34
N THR A 98 9.70 -2.32 13.01
CA THR A 98 8.68 -2.49 14.06
C THR A 98 7.43 -1.68 13.76
N ALA A 99 6.27 -2.29 13.98
CA ALA A 99 4.98 -1.60 14.01
C ALA A 99 4.47 -1.51 15.44
N ARG A 100 4.11 -0.30 15.86
CA ARG A 100 3.40 -0.04 17.11
C ARG A 100 1.94 0.25 16.77
N PRO A 101 1.02 -0.73 16.92
CA PRO A 101 -0.39 -0.50 16.67
C PRO A 101 -0.93 0.51 17.70
N ARG A 102 -1.87 1.34 17.27
CA ARG A 102 -2.65 2.21 18.15
C ARG A 102 -3.96 1.52 18.52
N PRO A 103 -4.46 1.68 19.75
CA PRO A 103 -5.77 1.17 20.14
C PRO A 103 -6.87 1.77 19.25
N GLY A 104 -7.80 0.94 18.79
CA GLY A 104 -8.91 1.37 17.94
C GLY A 104 -9.49 0.25 17.07
N PRO A 105 -10.46 0.57 16.21
CA PRO A 105 -11.15 -0.42 15.36
C PRO A 105 -10.23 -1.08 14.33
N CYS A 106 -9.10 -0.45 14.01
CA CYS A 106 -8.12 -0.96 13.05
C CYS A 106 -6.85 -1.50 13.72
N THR A 107 -6.93 -1.84 15.01
CA THR A 107 -5.81 -2.47 15.75
C THR A 107 -5.42 -3.76 15.04
N GLY A 108 -4.14 -3.90 14.67
CA GLY A 108 -3.63 -5.08 13.97
C GLY A 108 -3.83 -5.09 12.45
N ALA A 109 -4.50 -4.08 11.88
CA ALA A 109 -4.62 -3.93 10.42
C ALA A 109 -3.27 -3.65 9.73
N VAL A 110 -2.25 -3.26 10.50
CA VAL A 110 -0.90 -2.96 10.03
C VAL A 110 0.09 -3.82 10.81
N GLN A 111 0.86 -4.61 10.09
CA GLN A 111 1.94 -5.43 10.63
C GLN A 111 3.23 -5.12 9.89
N VAL A 112 4.37 -5.39 10.53
CA VAL A 112 5.67 -5.34 9.87
C VAL A 112 6.27 -6.73 9.87
N HIS A 113 6.61 -7.21 8.69
CA HIS A 113 7.31 -8.47 8.48
C HIS A 113 8.66 -8.15 7.86
N ARG A 114 9.73 -8.32 8.64
CA ARG A 114 11.10 -7.91 8.29
C ARG A 114 11.16 -6.41 7.95
N ASP A 115 11.30 -6.06 6.68
CA ASP A 115 11.43 -4.72 6.14
C ASP A 115 10.17 -4.26 5.36
N GLN A 116 9.10 -5.03 5.44
CA GLN A 116 7.88 -4.79 4.70
C GLN A 116 6.71 -4.51 5.63
N VAL A 117 5.87 -3.56 5.27
CA VAL A 117 4.59 -3.36 5.96
C VAL A 117 3.55 -4.22 5.26
N VAL A 118 2.85 -5.04 6.04
CA VAL A 118 1.73 -5.84 5.57
C VAL A 118 0.45 -5.23 6.12
N LEU A 119 -0.45 -4.88 5.22
CA LEU A 119 -1.80 -4.43 5.51
C LEU A 119 -2.74 -5.62 5.44
N HIS A 120 -3.60 -5.75 6.44
CA HIS A 120 -4.72 -6.68 6.43
C HIS A 120 -5.97 -5.91 6.03
N CYS A 121 -6.56 -6.27 4.89
CA CYS A 121 -7.78 -5.64 4.40
C CYS A 121 -9.01 -6.19 5.11
N PRO A 122 -9.78 -5.32 5.80
CA PRO A 122 -11.12 -5.68 6.22
C PRO A 122 -12.03 -5.89 5.00
N ASP A 123 -13.18 -6.52 5.24
CA ASP A 123 -14.18 -6.78 4.20
C ASP A 123 -14.81 -5.50 3.63
N THR A 124 -14.77 -4.41 4.39
CA THR A 124 -15.21 -3.09 3.94
C THR A 124 -14.08 -2.34 3.24
N PRO A 125 -14.38 -1.48 2.24
CA PRO A 125 -13.36 -0.66 1.61
C PRO A 125 -12.74 0.32 2.62
N HIS A 126 -11.41 0.36 2.70
CA HIS A 126 -10.68 1.25 3.61
C HIS A 126 -9.59 2.02 2.87
N THR A 127 -9.35 3.25 3.32
CA THR A 127 -8.24 4.08 2.85
C THR A 127 -7.11 4.06 3.87
N PHE A 128 -5.96 3.55 3.46
CA PHE A 128 -4.72 3.58 4.22
C PHE A 128 -3.89 4.78 3.78
N THR A 129 -3.41 5.57 4.72
CA THR A 129 -2.46 6.65 4.46
C THR A 129 -1.17 6.43 5.21
N PHE A 130 -0.05 6.66 4.54
CA PHE A 130 1.30 6.58 5.11
C PHE A 130 1.96 7.93 4.99
N ARG A 131 2.29 8.53 6.12
CA ARG A 131 3.00 9.80 6.20
C ARG A 131 4.31 9.59 6.96
N GLN A 132 5.42 9.97 6.34
CA GLN A 132 6.71 9.98 7.00
C GLN A 132 6.77 11.14 8.00
N ASP A 133 7.14 10.86 9.25
CA ASP A 133 7.48 11.90 10.23
C ASP A 133 8.86 12.45 9.84
N ARG A 134 8.93 13.76 9.55
CA ARG A 134 10.17 14.47 9.25
C ARG A 134 10.90 14.88 10.53
#